data_AF-A0A9X9FGG5-F1
#
_entry.id   AF-A0A9X9FGG5-F1
#
_cell.length_a   1.000
_cell.length_b   1.000
_cell.length_c   1.000
_cell.angle_alpha   90.00
_cell.angle_beta   90.00
_cell.angle_gamma   90.00
#
_symmetry.space_group_name_H-M   'P 1'
#
loop_
_entity.id
_entity.type
_entity.pdbx_description
1 polymer ?
#
loop_
_entity_poly.entity_id
_entity_poly.type
_entity_poly.pdbx_seq_one_letter_code
_entity_poly.pdbx_strand_id
1 'polypeptide(L)'
;MRMNVFEMEGFLRGKCVPRDLKVNETDAEYLVRKFDALEAKCAALENKVIPVSAELPPANESVLLFDANGEGWLIGWRSLWYTWGQKETGEWQWTFQVG
;
A
#
# COMPACT_ATOMS: atom_id res chain seq x y z
N MET A 1 -7.36 -8.23 14.40
CA MET A 1 -8.81 -7.92 14.36
C MET A 1 -8.95 -6.42 14.11
N ARG A 2 -9.76 -6.00 13.12
CA ARG A 2 -9.98 -4.59 12.80
C ARG A 2 -11.23 -4.13 13.55
N MET A 3 -11.10 -3.07 14.35
CA MET A 3 -12.24 -2.48 15.05
C MET A 3 -13.12 -1.76 14.04
N ASN A 4 -14.43 -2.03 14.06
CA ASN A 4 -15.36 -1.32 13.19
C ASN A 4 -15.74 0.05 13.79
N VAL A 5 -16.43 0.89 13.02
CA VAL A 5 -16.78 2.26 13.44
C VAL A 5 -17.67 2.26 14.69
N PHE A 6 -18.60 1.29 14.80
CA PHE A 6 -19.51 1.18 15.95
C PHE A 6 -18.76 0.79 17.23
N GLU A 7 -17.85 -0.18 17.15
CA GLU A 7 -16.98 -0.58 18.27
C GLU A 7 -16.07 0.57 18.71
N MET A 8 -15.53 1.33 17.75
CA MET A 8 -14.74 2.52 18.04
C MET A 8 -15.56 3.61 18.72
N GLU A 9 -16.78 3.88 18.26
CA GLU A 9 -17.68 4.84 18.92
C GLU A 9 -18.02 4.39 20.34
N GLY A 10 -18.29 3.10 20.53
CA GLY A 10 -18.53 2.51 21.84
C GLY A 10 -17.34 2.66 22.78
N PHE A 11 -16.12 2.43 22.28
CA PHE A 11 -14.88 2.62 23.04
C PHE A 11 -14.67 4.07 23.45
N LEU A 12 -14.74 5.01 22.50
CA LEU A 12 -14.52 6.44 22.75
C LEU A 12 -15.58 7.04 23.70
N ARG A 13 -16.78 6.47 23.75
CA ARG A 13 -17.85 6.89 24.67
C ARG A 13 -17.82 6.14 26.02
N GLY A 14 -16.85 5.26 26.24
CA GLY A 14 -16.77 4.45 27.47
C GLY A 14 -17.88 3.41 27.61
N LYS A 15 -18.56 3.06 26.52
CA LYS A 15 -19.65 2.07 26.47
C LYS A 15 -19.18 0.67 26.11
N CYS A 16 -17.95 0.51 25.62
CA CYS A 16 -17.38 -0.76 25.21
C CYS A 16 -15.89 -0.83 25.58
N VAL A 17 -15.42 -2.02 25.92
CA VAL A 17 -14.00 -2.30 26.17
C VAL A 17 -13.45 -3.14 25.02
N PRO A 18 -12.33 -2.75 24.39
CA PRO A 18 -11.75 -3.52 23.30
C PRO A 18 -11.29 -4.88 23.79
N ARG A 19 -11.58 -5.94 23.01
CA ARG A 19 -11.24 -7.32 23.39
C ARG A 19 -9.74 -7.53 23.62
N ASP A 20 -8.90 -6.77 22.93
CA ASP A 20 -7.44 -6.90 23.00
C ASP A 20 -6.75 -5.85 23.87
N LEU A 21 -7.52 -5.19 24.75
CA LEU A 21 -6.98 -4.34 25.80
C LEU A 21 -6.22 -5.22 26.81
N LYS A 22 -4.98 -4.87 27.10
CA LYS A 22 -4.16 -5.64 28.05
C LYS A 22 -4.52 -5.28 29.50
N VAL A 23 -4.28 -6.22 30.41
CA VAL A 23 -4.42 -5.96 31.84
C VAL A 23 -3.42 -4.87 32.24
N ASN A 24 -3.90 -3.86 32.98
CA ASN A 24 -3.14 -2.66 33.38
C ASN A 24 -2.70 -1.74 32.22
N GLU A 25 -3.31 -1.87 31.03
CA GLU A 25 -3.14 -0.91 29.93
C GLU A 25 -4.25 0.13 30.01
N THR A 26 -3.86 1.40 30.00
CA THR A 26 -4.79 2.53 29.91
C THR A 26 -5.30 2.69 28.47
N ASP A 27 -6.44 3.35 28.29
CA ASP A 27 -6.99 3.61 26.96
C ASP A 27 -6.04 4.39 26.05
N ALA A 28 -5.24 5.29 26.63
CA ALA A 28 -4.21 6.04 25.91
C ALA A 28 -3.08 5.12 25.42
N GLU A 29 -2.56 4.24 26.28
CA GLU A 29 -1.52 3.28 25.92
C GLU A 29 -2.01 2.29 24.85
N TYR A 30 -3.27 1.87 24.95
CA TYR A 30 -3.92 1.04 23.94
C TYR A 30 -3.93 1.72 22.58
N LEU A 31 -4.36 2.99 22.52
CA LEU A 31 -4.42 3.76 21.28
C LEU A 31 -3.04 3.97 20.67
N VAL A 32 -2.05 4.36 21.47
CA VAL A 32 -0.65 4.51 21.01
C VAL A 32 -0.15 3.20 20.38
N ARG A 33 -0.33 2.07 21.07
CA ARG A 33 0.05 0.75 20.54
C ARG A 33 -0.64 0.42 19.21
N LYS A 34 -1.89 0.85 19.03
CA LYS A 34 -2.63 0.64 17.77
C LYS A 34 -2.11 1.51 16.64
N PHE A 35 -1.79 2.77 16.93
CA PHE A 35 -1.21 3.67 15.95
C PHE A 35 0.18 3.20 15.53
N ASP A 36 1.06 2.83 16.47
CA ASP A 36 2.39 2.26 16.16
C ASP A 36 2.28 1.01 15.29
N ALA A 37 1.32 0.12 15.59
CA ALA A 37 1.07 -1.08 14.80
C ALA A 37 0.51 -0.79 13.40
N LEU A 38 -0.16 0.35 13.20
CA LEU A 38 -0.61 0.82 11.89
C LEU A 38 0.54 1.49 11.13
N GLU A 39 1.31 2.35 11.78
CA GLU A 39 2.50 2.98 11.20
C GLU A 39 3.52 1.94 10.76
N ALA A 40 3.80 0.92 11.57
CA ALA A 40 4.69 -0.18 11.19
C ALA A 40 4.17 -0.95 9.95
N LYS A 41 2.85 -1.09 9.79
CA LYS A 41 2.26 -1.70 8.59
C LYS A 41 2.39 -0.79 7.38
N CYS A 42 2.17 0.51 7.54
CA CYS A 42 2.37 1.50 6.48
C CYS A 42 3.84 1.53 6.03
N ALA A 43 4.79 1.61 6.96
CA ALA A 43 6.22 1.55 6.66
C ALA A 43 6.62 0.23 5.98
N ALA A 44 6.05 -0.91 6.38
CA ALA A 44 6.29 -2.18 5.71
C ALA A 44 5.73 -2.24 4.27
N LEU A 45 4.67 -1.46 3.99
CA LEU A 45 4.10 -1.29 2.65
C LEU A 45 4.94 -0.32 1.80
N GLU A 46 5.43 0.78 2.38
CA GLU A 46 6.34 1.72 1.70
C GLU A 46 7.63 1.03 1.22
N ASN A 47 8.17 0.09 2.01
CA ASN A 47 9.34 -0.71 1.62
C ASN A 47 9.10 -1.67 0.44
N LYS A 48 7.86 -1.81 -0.05
CA LYS A 48 7.54 -2.55 -1.29
C LYS A 48 7.40 -1.66 -2.51
N VAL A 49 7.47 -0.34 -2.34
CA VAL A 49 7.45 0.60 -3.45
C VAL A 49 8.86 0.66 -4.03
N ILE A 50 9.07 -0.04 -5.13
CA ILE A 50 10.34 -0.01 -5.84
C ILE A 50 10.28 1.19 -6.79
N PRO A 51 11.20 2.16 -6.68
CA PRO A 51 11.24 3.26 -7.64
C PRO A 51 11.57 2.68 -9.01
N VAL A 52 10.83 3.12 -10.03
CA VAL A 52 11.00 2.66 -11.42
C VAL A 52 12.44 2.90 -11.92
N SER A 53 13.17 3.85 -11.31
CA SER A 53 14.58 4.09 -11.59
C SER A 53 15.53 3.03 -11.04
N ALA A 54 15.15 2.30 -9.98
CA ALA A 54 15.97 1.25 -9.39
C ALA A 54 15.72 -0.12 -10.03
N GLU A 55 14.46 -0.47 -10.27
CA GLU A 55 14.09 -1.72 -10.92
C GLU A 55 12.86 -1.53 -11.80
N LEU A 56 12.93 -2.03 -13.03
CA LEU A 56 11.80 -2.01 -13.94
C LEU A 56 10.88 -3.19 -13.61
N PRO A 57 9.55 -2.97 -13.55
CA PRO A 57 8.61 -4.05 -13.31
C PRO A 57 8.57 -5.05 -14.48
N PRO A 58 8.00 -6.25 -14.25
CA PRO A 58 7.88 -7.29 -15.27
C PRO A 58 7.24 -6.76 -16.56
N ALA A 59 7.75 -7.24 -17.70
CA ALA A 59 7.19 -6.85 -18.98
C ALA A 59 5.76 -7.40 -19.15
N ASN A 60 4.89 -6.59 -19.76
CA ASN A 60 3.50 -6.91 -20.07
C ASN A 60 2.60 -7.27 -18.86
N GLU A 61 3.03 -6.94 -17.63
CA GLU A 61 2.20 -7.03 -16.43
C GLU A 61 1.73 -5.65 -15.99
N SER A 62 0.47 -5.56 -15.53
CA SER A 62 -0.07 -4.33 -14.97
C SER A 62 0.44 -4.13 -13.55
N VAL A 63 1.00 -2.95 -13.30
CA VAL A 63 1.50 -2.52 -12.01
C VAL A 63 0.82 -1.23 -11.58
N LEU A 64 0.68 -1.06 -10.27
CA LEU A 64 0.24 0.19 -9.67
C LEU A 64 1.43 1.12 -9.54
N LEU A 65 1.32 2.29 -10.15
CA LEU A 65 2.30 3.35 -10.12
C LEU A 65 1.79 4.46 -9.21
N PHE A 66 2.66 4.94 -8.33
CA PHE A 66 2.40 6.13 -7.53
C PHE A 66 2.81 7.35 -8.33
N ASP A 67 1.91 8.34 -8.45
CA ASP A 67 2.31 9.63 -8.97
C ASP A 67 3.40 10.25 -8.08
N ALA A 68 4.30 11.04 -8.66
CA ALA A 68 5.42 11.68 -7.95
C ALA A 68 4.95 12.58 -6.79
N ASN A 69 3.68 13.01 -6.81
CA ASN A 69 3.05 13.83 -5.78
C ASN A 69 2.29 13.01 -4.71
N GLY A 70 2.15 11.69 -4.89
CA GLY A 70 1.44 10.80 -3.95
C GLY A 70 -0.10 10.95 -3.96
N GLU A 71 -0.66 11.73 -4.87
CA GLU A 71 -2.09 12.09 -4.89
C GLU A 71 -2.98 11.04 -5.58
N GLY A 72 -2.41 10.09 -6.32
CA GLY A 72 -3.18 9.17 -7.14
C GLY A 72 -2.45 7.88 -7.51
N TRP A 73 -3.24 6.89 -7.90
CA TRP A 73 -2.77 5.58 -8.34
C TRP A 73 -3.02 5.49 -9.84
N LEU A 74 -1.98 5.15 -10.60
CA LEU A 74 -2.10 4.89 -12.04
C LEU A 74 -1.87 3.40 -12.29
N ILE A 75 -2.68 2.80 -13.16
CA ILE A 75 -2.36 1.46 -13.67
C ILE A 75 -1.46 1.67 -14.89
N GLY A 76 -0.25 1.13 -14.83
CA GLY A 76 0.69 1.17 -15.94
C GLY A 76 1.26 -0.20 -16.26
N TRP A 77 1.70 -0.40 -17.50
CA TRP A 77 2.46 -1.58 -17.90
C TRP A 77 3.53 -1.20 -18.92
N ARG A 78 4.62 -1.97 -18.93
CA ARG A 78 5.74 -1.80 -19.86
C ARG A 78 5.64 -2.85 -20.95
N SER A 79 5.45 -2.42 -22.20
CA SER A 79 5.45 -3.30 -23.37
C SER A 79 6.84 -3.38 -23.99
N LEU A 80 7.34 -4.60 -24.21
CA LEU A 80 8.60 -4.83 -24.93
C LEU A 80 8.39 -4.76 -26.44
N TRP A 81 9.34 -4.16 -27.14
CA TRP A 81 9.38 -4.22 -28.60
C TRP A 81 10.06 -5.50 -29.06
N TYR A 82 9.49 -6.09 -30.11
CA TYR A 82 10.01 -7.28 -30.75
C TYR A 82 10.40 -6.97 -32.20
N THR A 83 11.52 -7.53 -32.62
CA THR A 83 11.88 -7.58 -34.04
C THR A 83 10.94 -8.53 -34.80
N TRP A 84 10.95 -8.44 -36.12
CA TRP A 84 10.22 -9.37 -36.99
C TRP A 84 10.59 -10.86 -36.77
N GLY A 85 11.73 -11.15 -36.14
CA GLY A 85 12.16 -12.49 -35.74
C GLY A 85 11.83 -12.88 -34.29
N GLN A 86 10.89 -12.18 -33.63
CA GLN A 86 10.50 -12.38 -32.22
C GLN A 86 11.66 -12.27 -31.21
N LYS A 87 12.79 -11.67 -31.60
CA LYS A 87 13.85 -11.31 -30.65
C LYS A 87 13.53 -9.97 -30.01
N GLU A 88 13.67 -9.90 -28.70
CA GLU A 88 13.55 -8.66 -27.91
C GLU A 88 14.61 -7.66 -28.36
N THR A 89 14.20 -6.43 -28.66
CA THR A 89 15.11 -5.36 -29.10
C THR A 89 15.80 -4.66 -27.93
N GLY A 90 15.31 -4.87 -26.71
CA GLY A 90 15.69 -4.09 -25.52
C GLY A 90 15.00 -2.74 -25.41
N GLU A 91 14.30 -2.31 -26.46
CA GLU A 91 13.45 -1.12 -26.45
C GLU A 91 12.08 -1.46 -25.83
N TRP A 92 11.50 -0.50 -25.12
CA TRP A 92 10.23 -0.67 -24.43
C TRP A 92 9.44 0.64 -24.38
N GLN A 93 8.13 0.54 -24.19
CA GLN A 93 7.24 1.70 -24.06
C GLN A 93 6.33 1.55 -22.83
N TRP A 94 6.11 2.66 -22.12
CA TRP A 94 5.09 2.74 -21.08
C TRP A 94 3.70 2.98 -21.68
N THR A 95 2.72 2.24 -21.18
CA THR A 95 1.30 2.55 -21.37
C THR A 95 0.65 2.75 -20.01
N PHE A 96 -0.23 3.74 -19.91
CA PHE A 96 -0.92 4.10 -18.68
C PHE A 96 -2.42 4.12 -18.93
N GLN A 97 -3.18 3.65 -17.95
CA GLN A 97 -4.63 3.81 -17.88
C GLN A 97 -4.95 4.75 -16.72
N VAL A 98 -5.52 5.90 -17.05
CA VAL A 98 -6.10 6.83 -16.08
C VAL A 98 -7.53 6.35 -15.80
N GLY A 99 -7.82 6.05 -14.54
CA GLY A 99 -9.16 5.68 -14.07
C GLY A 99 -10.05 6.89 -13.85
#